data_AF-A0ABD5GLI5-F1
#
_entry.id   AF-A0ABD5GLI5-F1
#
_cell.length_a   1.000
_cell.length_b   1.000
_cell.length_c   1.000
_cell.angle_alpha   90.00
_cell.angle_beta   90.00
_cell.angle_gamma   90.00
#
_symmetry.space_group_name_H-M   'P 1'
#
loop_
_entity.id
_entity.type
_entity.pdbx_description
1 polymer ?
#
loop_
_entity_poly.entity_id
_entity_poly.type
_entity_poly.pdbx_seq_one_letter_code
_entity_poly.pdbx_strand_id
1 'polypeptide(L)' 'TLSQFKSSPIANMRELRRFVRNHGSEHNLPSMKVINSVLRSHTGLVRLYFDAVYQERKYGSKIDEETDEIL' A
#
# COMPACT_ATOMS: atom_id res chain seq x y z
N THR A 1 19.07 -15.80 -2.80
CA THR A 1 18.42 -15.02 -3.88
C THR A 1 16.90 -15.17 -3.87
N LEU A 2 16.26 -15.15 -2.69
CA LEU A 2 14.79 -15.22 -2.53
C LEU A 2 14.25 -14.14 -1.57
N SER A 3 15.10 -13.20 -1.11
CA SER A 3 14.69 -12.16 -0.16
C SER A 3 14.07 -10.92 -0.82
N GLN A 4 13.89 -10.91 -2.14
CA GLN A 4 13.32 -9.76 -2.86
C GLN A 4 11.79 -9.78 -2.94
N PHE A 5 11.13 -10.84 -2.46
CA PHE A 5 9.67 -10.98 -2.37
C PHE A 5 9.15 -11.06 -0.94
N LYS A 6 9.78 -10.33 0.00
CA LYS A 6 9.03 -9.95 1.21
C LYS A 6 7.96 -8.98 0.73
N SER A 7 6.71 -9.44 0.56
CA SER A 7 5.59 -8.64 0.04
C SER A 7 5.26 -7.52 1.03
N SER A 8 6.05 -6.45 1.01
CA SER A 8 5.76 -5.30 1.82
C SER A 8 4.50 -4.63 1.24
N PRO A 9 3.51 -4.30 2.07
CA PRO A 9 2.33 -3.56 1.64
C PRO A 9 2.74 -2.29 0.89
N ILE A 10 1.96 -1.83 -0.08
CA ILE A 10 2.31 -0.67 -0.92
C ILE A 10 2.24 0.61 -0.09
N ALA A 11 3.35 1.35 0.03
CA ALA A 11 3.40 2.52 0.93
C ALA A 11 3.12 3.87 0.28
N ASN A 12 3.02 3.94 -1.05
CA ASN A 12 2.80 5.22 -1.75
C ASN A 12 2.42 5.01 -3.23
N MET A 13 2.02 6.11 -3.87
CA MET A 13 1.66 6.12 -5.30
C MET A 13 2.78 5.70 -6.24
N ARG A 14 4.07 5.86 -5.88
CA ARG A 14 5.19 5.43 -6.74
C ARG A 14 5.30 3.91 -6.76
N GLU A 15 5.17 3.29 -5.59
CA GLU A 15 5.11 1.84 -5.43
C GLU A 15 3.86 1.27 -6.11
N LEU A 16 2.69 1.89 -5.93
CA LEU A 16 1.45 1.47 -6.61
C LEU A 16 1.61 1.49 -8.13
N ARG A 17 2.16 2.58 -8.69
CA ARG A 17 2.40 2.69 -10.13
C ARG A 17 3.38 1.62 -10.63
N ARG A 18 4.42 1.32 -9.87
CA ARG A 18 5.40 0.27 -10.22
C ARG A 18 4.73 -1.11 -10.18
N PHE A 19 3.92 -1.38 -9.16
CA PHE A 19 3.18 -2.62 -9.00
C PHE A 19 2.21 -2.83 -10.16
N VAL A 20 1.34 -1.86 -10.46
CA VAL A 20 0.38 -1.99 -11.57
C VAL A 20 1.08 -2.14 -12.92
N ARG A 21 2.20 -1.45 -13.14
CA ARG A 21 2.97 -1.61 -14.40
C ARG A 21 3.58 -3.00 -14.54
N ASN A 22 4.11 -3.56 -13.45
CA ASN A 22 4.89 -4.79 -13.50
C ASN A 22 4.04 -6.05 -13.32
N HIS A 23 2.94 -5.96 -12.54
CA HIS A 23 2.11 -7.09 -12.10
C HIS A 23 0.61 -6.88 -12.35
N GLY A 24 0.20 -5.74 -12.92
CA GLY A 24 -1.23 -5.42 -13.07
C GLY A 24 -2.00 -6.46 -13.88
N SER A 25 -1.40 -7.00 -14.95
CA SER A 25 -2.01 -8.06 -15.77
C SER A 25 -2.21 -9.37 -15.01
N GLU A 26 -1.27 -9.72 -14.12
CA GLU A 26 -1.33 -10.94 -13.30
C GLU A 26 -2.50 -10.89 -12.32
N HIS A 27 -2.87 -9.69 -11.88
CA HIS A 27 -3.94 -9.44 -10.91
C HIS A 27 -5.23 -8.90 -11.53
N ASN A 28 -5.38 -8.94 -12.86
CA ASN A 28 -6.53 -8.36 -13.58
C ASN A 28 -6.80 -6.88 -13.21
N LEU A 29 -5.76 -6.12 -12.87
CA LEU A 29 -5.87 -4.71 -12.54
C LEU A 29 -5.95 -3.88 -13.82
N PRO A 30 -6.84 -2.86 -13.85
CA PRO A 30 -6.92 -1.96 -14.98
C PRO A 30 -5.71 -1.03 -15.02
N SER A 31 -5.53 -0.31 -16.14
CA SER A 31 -4.42 0.64 -16.29
C SER A 31 -4.42 1.71 -15.19
N MET A 32 -3.24 2.28 -14.90
CA MET A 32 -3.13 3.40 -13.96
C MET A 32 -4.02 4.60 -14.31
N LYS A 33 -4.42 4.78 -15.58
CA LYS A 33 -5.37 5.82 -15.97
C LYS A 33 -6.74 5.60 -15.32
N VAL A 34 -7.24 4.37 -15.33
CA VAL A 34 -8.52 3.98 -14.73
C VAL A 34 -8.41 3.95 -13.22
N ILE A 35 -7.32 3.42 -12.68
CA ILE A 35 -7.09 3.46 -11.21
C ILE A 35 -7.10 4.90 -10.72
N ASN A 36 -6.38 5.82 -11.38
CA ASN A 36 -6.36 7.22 -11.00
C ASN A 36 -7.74 7.91 -11.10
N SER A 37 -8.65 7.47 -11.98
CA SER A 37 -10.02 8.02 -11.97
C SER A 37 -10.81 7.59 -10.73
N VAL A 38 -10.57 6.38 -10.22
CA VAL A 38 -11.23 5.89 -8.99
C VAL A 38 -10.61 6.52 -7.73
N LEU A 39 -9.29 6.64 -7.66
CA LEU A 39 -8.61 7.20 -6.49
C LEU A 39 -8.91 8.69 -6.27
N ARG A 40 -9.26 9.43 -7.33
CA ARG A 40 -9.54 10.87 -7.26
C ARG A 40 -10.71 11.23 -6.35
N SER A 41 -11.69 10.34 -6.18
CA SER A 41 -12.80 10.54 -5.23
C SER A 41 -12.47 10.14 -3.79
N HIS A 42 -11.32 9.50 -3.54
CA HIS A 42 -10.96 8.90 -2.25
C HIS A 42 -9.53 9.26 -1.81
N THR A 43 -9.01 10.42 -2.20
CA THR A 43 -7.60 10.79 -1.99
C THR A 43 -7.19 10.79 -0.52
N GLY A 44 -8.08 11.22 0.39
CA GLY A 44 -7.84 11.19 1.84
C GLY A 44 -7.73 9.76 2.38
N LEU A 45 -8.64 8.87 1.99
CA LEU A 45 -8.62 7.47 2.42
C LEU A 45 -7.37 6.75 1.91
N VAL A 46 -6.99 6.97 0.66
CA VAL A 46 -5.78 6.40 0.06
C VAL A 46 -4.53 6.88 0.79
N ARG A 47 -4.50 8.15 1.22
CA ARG A 47 -3.43 8.67 2.06
C ARG A 47 -3.36 7.94 3.40
N LEU A 48 -4.49 7.72 4.08
CA LEU A 48 -4.51 7.00 5.36
C LEU A 48 -3.95 5.58 5.23
N TYR A 49 -4.27 4.86 4.14
CA TYR A 49 -3.69 3.54 3.89
C TYR A 49 -2.17 3.59 3.68
N PHE A 50 -1.68 4.56 2.91
CA PHE A 50 -0.23 4.74 2.73
C PHE A 50 0.48 5.14 4.02
N ASP A 51 -0.15 6.01 4.81
CA ASP A 51 0.37 6.45 6.10
C ASP A 51 0.48 5.24 7.06
N ALA A 52 -0.54 4.38 7.14
CA ALA A 52 -0.50 3.17 7.97
C ALA A 52 0.68 2.25 7.62
N VAL A 53 0.91 1.99 6.32
CA VAL A 53 2.05 1.19 5.86
C VAL A 53 3.39 1.86 6.17
N TYR A 54 3.46 3.20 6.04
CA TYR A 54 4.65 3.94 6.42
C TYR A 54 4.94 3.83 7.93
N GLN A 55 3.91 3.95 8.78
CA GLN A 55 4.04 3.81 10.23
C GLN A 55 4.55 2.42 10.59
N GLU A 56 3.94 1.36 10.06
CA GLU A 56 4.33 -0.03 10.32
C GLU A 56 5.79 -0.30 9.91
N ARG A 57 6.22 0.19 8.73
CA ARG A 57 7.60 0.03 8.27
C ARG A 57 8.62 0.77 9.15
N LYS A 58 8.24 1.94 9.67
CA LYS A 58 9.16 2.82 10.40
C LYS A 58 9.25 2.48 11.88
N TYR A 59 8.14 2.13 12.49
CA TYR A 59 8.03 1.94 13.94
C TYR A 59 7.81 0.48 14.34
N GLY A 60 7.59 -0.41 13.36
CA GLY A 60 7.13 -1.78 13.59
C GLY A 60 5.63 -1.81 13.88
N SER A 61 5.06 -3.02 14.00
CA SER A 61 3.72 -3.22 14.52
C SER A 61 3.78 -2.97 16.03
N LYS A 62 3.56 -1.73 16.49
CA LYS A 62 3.29 -1.49 17.90
C LYS A 62 1.80 -1.72 18.11
N ILE A 63 1.44 -2.97 18.35
CA ILE A 63 0.14 -3.30 18.88
C ILE A 63 0.30 -3.17 20.39
N ASP A 64 -0.50 -2.32 21.00
CA ASP A 64 -0.66 -2.33 22.44
C ASP A 64 -1.33 -3.66 22.84
N GLU A 65 -0.60 -4.57 23.49
CA GLU A 65 -1.09 -5.92 23.80
C GLU A 65 -2.27 -5.93 24.79
N GLU A 66 -2.53 -4.81 25.48
CA GLU A 66 -3.61 -4.68 26.45
C GLU A 66 -4.89 -4.13 25.82
N THR A 67 -4.76 -3.27 24.79
CA THR A 67 -5.90 -2.55 24.18
C THR A 67 -6.19 -2.96 22.73
N ASP A 68 -5.29 -3.70 22.08
CA ASP A 68 -5.35 -4.07 20.65
C ASP A 68 -5.36 -2.83 19.72
N GLU A 69 -4.95 -1.68 20.24
CA GLU A 69 -4.83 -0.43 19.48
C GLU A 69 -3.47 -0.34 18.77
N ILE A 70 -3.47 0.35 17.62
CA ILE A 70 -2.26 0.64 16.85
C ILE A 70 -1.59 1.88 17.48
N LEU A 71 -0.41 1.71 18.09
CA LEU A 71 0.40 2.77 18.71
C LEU A 71 1.34 3.51 17.73
#